data_AF-A0A2G9GHQ6-F1
#
_entry.id   AF-A0A2G9GHQ6-F1
#
_cell.length_a   1.000
_cell.length_b   1.000
_cell.length_c   1.000
_cell.angle_alpha   90.00
_cell.angle_beta   90.00
_cell.angle_gamma   90.00
#
_symmetry.space_group_name_H-M   'P 1'
#
loop_
_entity.id
_entity.type
_entity.pdbx_description
1 polymer ?
#
loop_
_entity_poly.entity_id
_entity_poly.type
_entity_poly.pdbx_seq_one_letter_code
_entity_poly.pdbx_strand_id
1 'polypeptide(L)'
;MEVEGRLTEFGSSLKVPNVQEMAKGKLSSVPARYVRHDPDHPTLSDTSSLPEIPVIDMEKLLDSATMESELQRMHNACQEWGFFQKERLSVATFLNADLNGDVGPAPSILSPENPLKFKRIGAADYMKGLFSREPIGKTYLDDMRI
;
A
#
# COMPACT_ATOMS: atom_id res chain seq x y z
N MET A 1 -33.45 21.12 58.46
CA MET A 1 -32.06 21.25 57.99
C MET A 1 -31.62 19.84 57.65
N GLU A 2 -31.83 19.44 56.40
CA GLU A 2 -31.37 18.15 55.87
C GLU A 2 -30.54 18.46 54.63
N VAL A 3 -29.32 17.96 54.62
CA VAL A 3 -28.35 18.12 53.54
C VAL A 3 -28.36 16.82 52.77
N GLU A 4 -28.97 16.81 51.58
CA GLU A 4 -28.98 15.64 50.70
C GLU A 4 -27.78 15.72 49.77
N GLY A 5 -26.81 14.82 49.99
CA GLY A 5 -25.53 14.80 49.31
C GLY A 5 -25.67 14.41 47.83
N ARG A 6 -25.31 15.33 46.94
CA ARG A 6 -25.17 15.05 45.50
C ARG A 6 -23.87 14.28 45.27
N LEU A 7 -23.97 12.99 45.00
CA LEU A 7 -22.84 12.17 44.53
C LEU A 7 -22.37 12.70 43.17
N THR A 8 -21.24 13.41 43.16
CA THR A 8 -20.54 13.79 41.93
C THR A 8 -19.69 12.59 41.48
N GLU A 9 -20.15 11.85 40.48
CA GLU A 9 -19.35 10.84 39.79
C GLU A 9 -18.23 11.52 38.97
N PHE A 10 -17.06 11.67 39.59
CA PHE A 10 -15.84 12.01 38.85
C PHE A 10 -15.29 10.75 38.18
N GLY A 11 -15.21 10.75 36.85
CA GLY A 11 -14.55 9.68 36.06
C GLY A 11 -15.44 8.88 35.11
N SER A 12 -16.74 9.19 34.95
CA SER A 12 -17.58 8.50 33.97
C SER A 12 -17.29 8.96 32.54
N SER A 13 -17.20 8.03 31.58
CA SER A 13 -17.14 8.37 30.16
C SER A 13 -18.52 8.80 29.64
N LEU A 14 -18.58 9.92 28.93
CA LEU A 14 -19.80 10.32 28.22
C LEU A 14 -20.12 9.28 27.16
N LYS A 15 -21.33 8.75 27.15
CA LYS A 15 -21.79 7.86 26.08
C LYS A 15 -21.81 8.64 24.76
N VAL A 16 -20.84 8.36 23.89
CA VAL A 16 -20.74 8.95 22.55
C VAL A 16 -21.52 8.04 21.59
N PRO A 17 -22.56 8.54 20.91
CA PRO A 17 -23.29 7.75 19.91
C PRO A 17 -22.38 7.36 18.73
N ASN A 18 -22.70 6.24 18.08
CA ASN A 18 -21.96 5.79 16.91
C ASN A 18 -22.19 6.76 15.73
N VAL A 19 -21.12 7.45 15.33
CA VAL A 19 -21.18 8.47 14.27
C VAL A 19 -21.50 7.87 12.90
N GLN A 20 -21.08 6.62 12.63
CA GLN A 20 -21.39 5.95 11.37
C GLN A 20 -22.90 5.66 11.25
N GLU A 21 -23.54 5.19 12.32
CA GLU A 21 -25.00 4.96 12.34
C GLU A 21 -25.77 6.28 12.26
N MET A 22 -25.27 7.34 12.92
CA MET A 22 -25.86 8.67 12.80
C MET A 22 -25.82 9.21 11.37
N ALA A 23 -24.69 9.01 10.67
CA ALA A 23 -24.52 9.47 9.29
C ALA A 23 -25.43 8.73 8.30
N LYS A 24 -25.86 7.50 8.61
CA LYS A 24 -26.87 6.77 7.82
C LYS A 24 -28.28 7.36 7.97
N GLY A 25 -28.54 8.08 9.07
CA GLY A 25 -29.79 8.82 9.27
C GLY A 25 -29.84 10.10 8.44
N LYS A 26 -31.03 10.53 8.01
CA LYS A 26 -31.23 11.83 7.33
C LYS A 26 -31.18 12.97 8.34
N LEU A 27 -29.98 13.33 8.79
CA LEU A 27 -29.75 14.52 9.61
C LEU A 27 -29.71 15.77 8.73
N SER A 28 -30.44 16.81 9.11
CA SER A 28 -30.47 18.10 8.38
C SER A 28 -29.26 18.99 8.72
N SER A 29 -28.58 18.73 9.83
CA SER A 29 -27.41 19.47 10.27
C SER A 29 -26.53 18.64 11.22
N VAL A 30 -25.25 19.00 11.31
CA VAL A 30 -24.30 18.38 12.23
C VAL A 30 -24.69 18.73 13.67
N PRO A 31 -24.82 17.76 14.60
CA PRO A 31 -25.17 18.05 15.98
C PRO A 31 -24.14 18.96 16.66
N ALA A 32 -24.62 19.91 17.47
CA ALA A 32 -23.82 20.94 18.11
C ALA A 32 -22.56 20.42 18.84
N ARG A 33 -22.62 19.21 19.43
CA ARG A 33 -21.47 18.59 20.13
C ARG A 33 -20.26 18.24 19.24
N TYR A 34 -20.44 18.19 17.92
CA TYR A 34 -19.36 17.96 16.94
C TYR A 34 -18.98 19.25 16.19
N VAL A 35 -19.72 20.34 16.43
CA VAL A 35 -19.42 21.65 15.83
C VAL A 35 -18.27 22.27 16.63
N ARG A 36 -17.15 22.53 15.96
CA ARG A 36 -16.05 23.30 16.56
C ARG A 36 -16.34 24.79 16.40
N HIS A 37 -16.30 25.53 17.50
CA HIS A 37 -16.50 26.98 17.54
C HIS A 37 -15.18 27.76 17.59
N ASP A 38 -14.06 27.09 17.33
CA ASP A 38 -12.73 27.66 17.54
C ASP A 38 -12.45 28.76 16.50
N PRO A 39 -12.19 30.01 16.92
CA PRO A 39 -11.90 31.13 16.01
C PRO A 39 -10.55 30.99 15.31
N ASP A 40 -9.62 30.19 15.85
CA ASP A 40 -8.26 30.02 15.32
C ASP A 40 -8.17 28.93 14.25
N HIS A 41 -9.31 28.45 13.72
CA HIS A 41 -9.27 27.64 12.52
C HIS A 41 -8.75 28.49 11.36
N PRO A 42 -7.63 28.11 10.70
CA PRO A 42 -7.19 28.81 9.52
C PRO A 42 -8.33 28.74 8.50
N THR A 43 -8.97 29.89 8.28
CA THR A 43 -9.91 30.09 7.17
C THR A 43 -9.19 29.63 5.92
N LEU A 44 -9.77 28.66 5.20
CA LEU A 44 -9.24 28.09 3.97
C LEU A 44 -9.26 29.16 2.85
N SER A 45 -8.40 30.15 2.98
CA SER A 45 -8.15 31.17 1.97
C SER A 45 -6.88 30.76 1.24
N ASP A 46 -7.05 30.36 -0.02
CA ASP A 46 -6.03 30.01 -1.01
C ASP A 46 -4.96 29.01 -0.57
N THR A 47 -5.19 27.74 -0.90
CA THR A 47 -4.24 26.64 -0.68
C THR A 47 -2.98 26.73 -1.57
N SER A 48 -2.85 27.74 -2.41
CA SER A 48 -1.72 27.89 -3.34
C SER A 48 -0.40 28.27 -2.66
N SER A 49 -0.44 28.75 -1.42
CA SER A 49 0.74 29.15 -0.62
C SER A 49 1.02 28.22 0.55
N LEU A 50 0.24 27.14 0.72
CA LEU A 50 0.53 26.16 1.75
C LEU A 50 1.82 25.42 1.40
N PRO A 51 2.73 25.25 2.38
CA PRO A 51 3.95 24.50 2.13
C PRO A 51 3.56 23.05 1.78
N GLU A 52 4.26 22.44 0.82
CA GLU A 52 4.01 21.05 0.43
C GLU A 52 4.75 20.10 1.38
N ILE A 53 4.09 19.01 1.77
CA ILE A 53 4.70 17.97 2.62
C ILE A 53 5.96 17.45 1.91
N PRO A 54 7.14 17.47 2.56
CA PRO A 54 8.37 16.99 1.95
C PRO A 54 8.23 15.54 1.48
N VAL A 55 8.72 15.25 0.28
CA VAL A 55 8.83 13.87 -0.26
C VAL A 55 10.30 13.50 -0.23
N ILE A 56 10.62 12.40 0.47
CA ILE A 56 11.98 11.85 0.57
C ILE A 56 12.14 10.70 -0.42
N ASP A 57 13.12 10.83 -1.29
CA ASP A 57 13.51 9.85 -2.30
C ASP A 57 14.46 8.82 -1.68
N MET A 58 13.98 7.58 -1.59
CA MET A 58 14.75 6.50 -0.99
C MET A 58 15.89 6.02 -1.89
N GLU A 59 15.82 6.21 -3.22
CA GLU A 59 16.90 5.85 -4.13
C GLU A 59 18.08 6.82 -3.97
N LYS A 60 17.80 8.11 -3.89
CA LYS A 60 18.83 9.14 -3.61
C LYS A 60 19.46 8.98 -2.23
N LEU A 61 18.70 8.48 -1.25
CA LEU A 61 19.24 8.19 0.07
C LEU A 61 20.21 6.99 0.08
N LEU A 62 20.10 6.09 -0.90
CA LEU A 62 20.97 4.92 -1.06
C LEU A 62 22.15 5.17 -2.03
N ASP A 63 22.09 6.24 -2.83
CA ASP A 63 23.12 6.63 -3.78
C ASP A 63 24.18 7.55 -3.12
N SER A 64 25.45 7.15 -3.19
CA SER A 64 26.54 7.86 -2.51
C SER A 64 26.76 9.30 -2.99
N ALA A 65 26.40 9.61 -4.24
CA ALA A 65 26.53 10.96 -4.79
C ALA A 65 25.42 11.92 -4.29
N THR A 66 24.24 11.41 -3.94
CA THR A 66 23.07 12.24 -3.56
C THR A 66 22.65 12.08 -2.10
N MET A 67 23.18 11.08 -1.39
CA MET A 67 22.86 10.74 -0.01
C MET A 67 22.91 11.93 0.95
N GLU A 68 23.95 12.76 0.90
CA GLU A 68 24.09 13.90 1.82
C GLU A 68 22.96 14.93 1.65
N SER A 69 22.63 15.25 0.41
CA SER A 69 21.56 16.21 0.10
C SER A 69 20.17 15.70 0.49
N GLU A 70 19.91 14.40 0.27
CA GLU A 70 18.63 13.80 0.58
C GLU A 70 18.48 13.52 2.08
N LEU A 71 19.56 13.17 2.76
CA LEU A 71 19.62 13.07 4.22
C LEU A 71 19.36 14.44 4.86
N GLN A 72 19.91 15.52 4.30
CA GLN A 72 19.64 16.88 4.78
C GLN A 72 18.17 17.25 4.59
N ARG A 73 17.55 16.90 3.46
CA ARG A 73 16.10 17.08 3.25
C ARG A 73 15.28 16.33 4.28
N MET A 74 15.64 15.08 4.56
CA MET A 74 14.98 14.27 5.59
C MET A 74 15.13 14.91 6.98
N HIS A 75 16.33 15.39 7.34
CA HIS A 75 16.57 16.08 8.60
C HIS A 75 15.67 17.33 8.75
N ASN A 76 15.62 18.17 7.72
CA ASN A 76 14.80 19.38 7.72
C ASN A 76 13.30 19.04 7.85
N ALA A 77 12.84 18.01 7.14
CA ALA A 77 11.45 17.56 7.24
C ALA A 77 11.10 17.09 8.66
N CYS A 78 12.00 16.35 9.32
CA CYS A 78 11.79 15.97 10.73
C CYS A 78 11.70 17.17 11.67
N GLN A 79 12.47 18.24 11.43
CA GLN A 79 12.51 19.42 12.29
C GLN A 79 11.33 20.37 12.05
N GLU A 80 11.04 20.66 10.79
CA GLU A 80 10.06 21.69 10.39
C GLU A 80 8.64 21.13 10.31
N TRP A 81 8.49 19.88 9.88
CA TRP A 81 7.19 19.26 9.64
C TRP A 81 6.83 18.20 10.69
N GLY A 82 7.81 17.49 11.23
CA GLY A 82 7.59 16.33 12.09
C GLY A 82 7.08 15.07 11.36
N PHE A 83 6.83 15.17 10.04
CA PHE A 83 6.49 14.06 9.16
C PHE A 83 6.89 14.39 7.70
N PHE A 84 7.01 13.35 6.88
CA PHE A 84 7.29 13.47 5.44
C PHE A 84 6.67 12.28 4.69
N GLN A 85 6.50 12.44 3.38
CA GLN A 85 6.16 11.36 2.46
C GLN A 85 7.45 10.69 1.97
N LYS A 86 7.35 9.44 1.52
CA LYS A 86 8.45 8.76 0.82
C LYS A 86 7.97 8.20 -0.50
N GLU A 87 8.86 8.14 -1.48
CA GLU A 87 8.55 7.46 -2.75
C GLU A 87 8.35 5.94 -2.55
N ARG A 88 7.52 5.34 -3.41
CA ARG A 88 7.24 3.90 -3.35
C ARG A 88 8.40 3.10 -3.94
N LEU A 89 9.24 2.54 -3.09
CA LEU A 89 10.29 1.58 -3.47
C LEU A 89 9.78 0.13 -3.41
N SER A 90 9.99 -0.65 -4.47
CA SER A 90 9.68 -2.09 -4.50
C SER A 90 10.87 -2.91 -5.00
N VAL A 91 11.25 -3.93 -4.23
CA VAL A 91 12.29 -4.91 -4.61
C VAL A 91 11.60 -6.23 -4.92
N ALA A 92 11.75 -6.72 -6.16
CA ALA A 92 11.19 -7.99 -6.60
C ALA A 92 12.32 -9.00 -6.86
N THR A 93 12.18 -10.20 -6.30
CA THR A 93 13.09 -11.33 -6.56
C THR A 93 12.32 -12.43 -7.26
N PHE A 94 12.80 -12.83 -8.43
CA PHE A 94 12.21 -13.89 -9.23
C PHE A 94 13.13 -15.11 -9.22
N LEU A 95 12.63 -16.23 -8.70
CA LEU A 95 13.29 -17.53 -8.82
C LEU A 95 12.82 -18.18 -10.11
N ASN A 96 13.73 -18.34 -11.07
CA ASN A 96 13.46 -18.97 -12.35
C ASN A 96 14.18 -20.32 -12.46
N ALA A 97 13.74 -21.16 -13.40
CA ALA A 97 14.49 -22.33 -13.79
C ALA A 97 15.86 -21.93 -14.36
N ASP A 98 16.86 -22.79 -14.19
CA ASP A 98 18.16 -22.63 -14.87
C ASP A 98 17.92 -22.58 -16.38
N LEU A 99 18.44 -21.54 -17.04
CA LEU A 99 18.29 -21.33 -18.47
C LEU A 99 18.94 -22.42 -19.32
N ASN A 100 19.91 -23.16 -18.75
CA ASN A 100 20.53 -24.32 -19.38
C ASN A 100 19.75 -25.62 -19.15
N GLY A 101 18.72 -25.59 -18.30
CA GLY A 101 17.88 -26.73 -17.98
C GLY A 101 16.67 -26.86 -18.91
N ASP A 102 15.83 -27.84 -18.59
CA ASP A 102 14.58 -28.11 -19.32
C ASP A 102 13.35 -27.79 -18.48
N VAL A 103 12.31 -27.31 -19.14
CA VAL A 103 10.97 -27.10 -18.59
C VAL A 103 10.01 -28.14 -19.18
N GLY A 104 9.33 -28.87 -18.31
CA GLY A 104 8.33 -29.86 -18.70
C GLY A 104 7.86 -30.71 -17.51
N PRO A 105 6.86 -31.59 -17.70
CA PRO A 105 6.34 -32.45 -16.65
C PRO A 105 7.45 -33.30 -16.00
N ALA A 106 7.53 -33.31 -14.67
CA ALA A 106 8.54 -34.11 -13.97
C ALA A 106 8.40 -35.60 -14.33
N PRO A 107 9.49 -36.34 -14.58
CA PRO A 107 9.39 -37.75 -14.96
C PRO A 107 8.64 -38.61 -13.94
N SER A 108 8.74 -38.26 -12.65
CA SER A 108 8.09 -38.97 -11.54
C SER A 108 6.56 -38.88 -11.54
N ILE A 109 5.96 -37.92 -12.27
CA ILE A 109 4.49 -37.76 -12.33
C ILE A 109 3.87 -38.43 -13.56
N LEU A 110 4.68 -39.03 -14.42
CA LEU A 110 4.22 -39.70 -15.64
C LEU A 110 3.89 -41.16 -15.34
N SER A 111 2.72 -41.61 -15.79
CA SER A 111 2.28 -43.00 -15.69
C SER A 111 1.39 -43.38 -16.88
N PRO A 112 1.05 -44.67 -17.07
CA PRO A 112 0.05 -45.07 -18.06
C PRO A 112 -1.30 -44.36 -17.88
N GLU A 113 -1.71 -44.12 -16.63
CA GLU A 113 -2.94 -43.43 -16.25
C GLU A 113 -2.81 -41.90 -16.33
N ASN A 114 -1.58 -41.36 -16.27
CA ASN A 114 -1.28 -39.94 -16.46
C ASN A 114 -0.17 -39.74 -17.50
N PRO A 115 -0.49 -39.84 -18.81
CA PRO A 115 0.48 -39.73 -19.88
C PRO A 115 1.00 -38.30 -20.05
N LEU A 116 2.09 -38.17 -20.81
CA LEU A 116 2.72 -36.89 -21.14
C LEU A 116 1.75 -36.01 -21.96
N LYS A 117 1.28 -34.90 -21.37
CA LYS A 117 0.37 -33.93 -22.01
C LYS A 117 1.06 -32.67 -22.52
N PHE A 118 2.30 -32.45 -22.09
CA PHE A 118 3.08 -31.27 -22.44
C PHE A 118 4.49 -31.68 -22.84
N LYS A 119 5.02 -31.04 -23.87
CA LYS A 119 6.38 -31.19 -24.37
C LYS A 119 7.37 -30.69 -23.32
N ARG A 120 8.54 -31.33 -23.31
CA ARG A 120 9.73 -30.83 -22.63
C ARG A 120 10.51 -29.95 -23.60
N ILE A 121 10.84 -28.73 -23.19
CA ILE A 121 11.61 -27.76 -23.99
C ILE A 121 12.70 -27.12 -23.13
N GLY A 122 13.73 -26.54 -23.75
CA GLY A 122 14.76 -25.80 -23.02
C GLY A 122 14.18 -24.60 -22.28
N ALA A 123 14.68 -24.30 -21.08
CA ALA A 123 14.21 -23.19 -20.26
C ALA A 123 14.41 -21.83 -20.94
N ALA A 124 15.50 -21.64 -21.68
CA ALA A 124 15.71 -20.45 -22.50
C ALA A 124 14.63 -20.29 -23.59
N ASP A 125 14.26 -21.38 -24.27
CA ASP A 125 13.20 -21.37 -25.28
C ASP A 125 11.82 -21.12 -24.65
N TYR A 126 11.57 -21.69 -23.47
CA TYR A 126 10.37 -21.42 -22.70
C TYR A 126 10.24 -19.93 -22.36
N MET A 127 11.31 -19.33 -21.83
CA MET A 127 11.34 -17.91 -21.46
C MET A 127 11.16 -17.02 -22.69
N LYS A 128 11.85 -17.32 -23.80
CA LYS A 128 11.68 -16.59 -25.05
C LYS A 128 10.25 -16.67 -25.58
N GLY A 129 9.63 -17.85 -25.54
CA GLY A 129 8.25 -18.04 -25.95
C GLY A 129 7.25 -17.32 -25.04
N LEU A 130 7.48 -17.34 -23.72
CA LEU A 130 6.66 -16.65 -22.74
C LEU A 130 6.66 -15.12 -22.95
N PHE A 131 7.83 -14.52 -23.19
CA PHE A 131 7.96 -13.06 -23.33
C PHE A 131 7.75 -12.52 -24.75
N SER A 132 7.77 -13.36 -25.78
CA SER A 132 7.50 -12.92 -27.16
C SER A 132 6.01 -12.77 -27.46
N ARG A 133 5.13 -13.19 -26.54
CA ARG A 133 3.68 -13.11 -26.70
C ARG A 133 3.13 -11.78 -26.18
N GLU A 134 2.29 -11.14 -26.98
CA GLU A 134 1.41 -10.07 -26.50
C GLU A 134 0.42 -10.65 -25.48
N PRO A 135 -0.04 -9.85 -24.48
CA PRO A 135 -0.95 -10.30 -23.44
C PRO A 135 -2.37 -10.55 -23.99
N ILE A 136 -2.53 -11.62 -24.78
CA ILE A 136 -3.76 -12.01 -25.49
C ILE A 136 -4.48 -13.15 -24.73
N GLY A 137 -4.41 -13.15 -23.40
CA GLY A 137 -5.21 -14.06 -22.56
C GLY A 137 -4.98 -15.56 -22.74
N LYS A 138 -3.98 -15.98 -23.53
CA LYS A 138 -3.58 -17.38 -23.72
C LYS A 138 -2.24 -17.64 -23.03
N THR A 139 -2.14 -18.76 -22.33
CA THR A 139 -0.91 -19.14 -21.63
C THR A 139 0.13 -19.67 -22.62
N TYR A 140 1.42 -19.44 -22.39
CA TYR A 140 2.46 -20.08 -23.22
C TYR A 140 2.44 -21.62 -23.12
N LEU A 141 1.85 -22.17 -22.05
CA LEU A 141 1.65 -23.60 -21.86
C LEU A 141 0.81 -24.25 -22.98
N ASP A 142 -0.06 -23.50 -23.67
CA ASP A 142 -0.87 -24.05 -24.76
C ASP A 142 0.00 -24.47 -25.96
N ASP A 143 1.13 -23.82 -26.22
CA ASP A 143 2.06 -24.21 -27.30
C ASP A 143 2.85 -25.48 -26.96
N MET A 144 2.98 -25.73 -25.66
CA MET A 144 3.67 -26.90 -25.15
C MET A 144 2.77 -28.13 -25.16
N ARG A 145 1.44 -28.01 -25.37
CA ARG A 145 0.55 -29.17 -25.40
C ARG A 145 0.89 -30.14 -26.54
N ILE A 146 0.64 -31.43 -26.28
CA ILE A 146 0.77 -32.56 -27.23
C ILE A 146 -0.63 -33.03 -27.63
#